data_AF-X0YCQ0-F1
#
_entry.id   AF-X0YCQ0-F1
#
_cell.length_a   1.000
_cell.length_b   1.000
_cell.length_c   1.000
_cell.angle_alpha   90.00
_cell.angle_beta   90.00
_cell.angle_gamma   90.00
#
_symmetry.space_group_name_H-M   'P 1'
#
loop_
_entity.id
_entity.type
_entity.pdbx_description
1 polymer ?
#
loop_
_entity_poly.entity_id
_entity_poly.type
_entity_poly.pdbx_seq_one_letter_code
_entity_poly.pdbx_strand_id
1 'polypeptide(L)' 'KGTSVITETVFEKRFVHTGDLIRMGADIKVEGHSAIIKGVKKLSAAP' A
#
# COMPACT_ATOMS: atom_id res chain seq x y z
N LYS A 1 -15.97 1.27 -1.90
CA LYS A 1 -15.10 0.69 -0.83
C LYS A 1 -14.79 -0.74 -1.22
N GLY A 2 -13.53 -1.14 -1.22
CA GLY A 2 -13.12 -2.48 -1.59
C GLY A 2 -11.76 -2.80 -0.98
N THR A 3 -11.42 -4.07 -0.98
CA THR A 3 -10.10 -4.57 -0.61
C THR A 3 -9.43 -5.09 -1.87
N SER A 4 -8.22 -4.63 -2.13
CA SER A 4 -7.39 -5.09 -3.23
C SER A 4 -6.16 -5.82 -2.68
N VAL A 5 -5.68 -6.81 -3.42
CA VAL A 5 -4.43 -7.51 -3.10
C VAL A 5 -3.53 -7.42 -4.31
N ILE A 6 -2.29 -6.98 -4.10
CA ILE A 6 -1.23 -6.92 -5.10
C ILE A 6 -0.16 -7.92 -4.69
N THR A 7 0.23 -8.83 -5.58
CA THR A 7 1.34 -9.76 -5.36
C THR A 7 2.46 -9.44 -6.34
N GLU A 8 3.65 -9.20 -5.82
CA GLU A 8 4.87 -8.97 -6.57
C GLU A 8 5.67 -10.29 -6.65
N THR A 9 6.15 -10.65 -7.83
CA THR A 9 6.82 -11.94 -8.07
C THR A 9 8.22 -11.79 -8.63
N VAL A 10 8.64 -10.57 -8.96
CA VAL A 10 9.92 -10.27 -9.63
C VAL A 10 10.92 -9.65 -8.67
N PHE A 11 10.46 -8.77 -7.77
CA PHE A 11 11.34 -8.02 -6.88
C PHE A 11 10.96 -8.19 -5.41
N GLU A 12 11.93 -8.54 -4.57
CA GLU A 12 11.69 -8.79 -3.13
C GLU A 12 11.24 -7.54 -2.34
N LYS A 13 11.60 -6.33 -2.79
CA LYS A 13 11.39 -5.07 -2.05
C LYS A 13 10.75 -3.97 -2.90
N ARG A 14 9.68 -4.27 -3.65
CA ARG A 14 9.04 -3.25 -4.50
C ARG A 14 8.06 -2.34 -3.76
N PHE A 15 7.64 -2.70 -2.55
CA PHE A 15 6.66 -1.94 -1.78
C PHE A 15 7.25 -0.81 -0.94
N VAL A 16 8.49 -0.38 -1.18
CA VAL A 16 9.14 0.69 -0.38
C VAL A 16 8.30 1.99 -0.37
N HIS A 17 7.69 2.35 -1.50
CA HIS A 17 6.86 3.54 -1.64
C HIS A 17 5.54 3.50 -0.82
N THR A 18 5.11 2.33 -0.32
CA THR A 18 3.87 2.26 0.47
C THR A 18 3.99 2.98 1.80
N GLY A 19 5.19 3.15 2.34
CA GLY A 19 5.42 3.93 3.57
C GLY A 19 4.96 5.38 3.45
N ASP A 20 5.26 6.04 2.33
CA ASP A 20 4.83 7.41 2.08
C ASP A 20 3.32 7.49 1.85
N LEU A 21 2.74 6.51 1.16
CA LEU A 21 1.28 6.42 1.00
C LEU A 21 0.58 6.24 2.35
N ILE A 22 1.15 5.46 3.27
CA ILE A 22 0.63 5.31 4.63
C ILE A 22 0.71 6.63 5.39
N ARG A 23 1.81 7.39 5.26
CA ARG A 23 1.92 8.76 5.81
C ARG A 23 0.85 9.69 5.24
N MET A 24 0.44 9.49 3.99
CA MET A 24 -0.66 10.21 3.34
C MET A 24 -2.06 9.68 3.73
N GLY A 25 -2.16 8.71 4.64
CA GLY A 25 -3.43 8.15 5.14
C GLY A 25 -3.96 6.95 4.36
N ALA A 26 -3.15 6.29 3.55
CA ALA A 26 -3.53 5.01 2.93
C ALA A 26 -3.57 3.88 3.97
N ASP A 27 -4.54 2.97 3.84
CA ASP A 27 -4.62 1.73 4.61
C ASP A 27 -4.02 0.59 3.78
N ILE A 28 -2.72 0.35 3.97
CA ILE A 28 -1.92 -0.64 3.25
C ILE A 28 -1.19 -1.52 4.27
N LYS A 29 -1.29 -2.84 4.12
CA LYS A 29 -0.50 -3.82 4.87
C LYS A 29 0.35 -4.63 3.91
N VAL A 30 1.67 -4.66 4.13
CA VAL A 30 2.60 -5.49 3.35
C VAL A 30 2.91 -6.76 4.11
N GLU A 31 2.68 -7.91 3.48
CA GLU A 31 2.96 -9.25 3.99
C GLU A 31 3.81 -10.01 2.96
N GLY A 32 5.11 -10.10 3.22
CA GLY A 32 6.06 -10.71 2.29
C GLY A 32 6.04 -10.00 0.93
N HIS A 33 5.65 -10.74 -0.11
CA HIS A 33 5.55 -10.24 -1.49
C HIS A 33 4.16 -9.74 -1.86
N SER A 34 3.24 -9.67 -0.90
CA SER A 34 1.88 -9.18 -1.13
C SER A 34 1.60 -7.90 -0.35
N ALA A 35 0.83 -7.00 -0.95
CA ALA A 35 0.28 -5.82 -0.31
C ALA A 35 -1.25 -5.89 -0.34
N ILE A 36 -1.87 -5.75 0.83
CA ILE A 36 -3.32 -5.69 1.01
C ILE A 36 -3.70 -4.23 1.20
N ILE A 37 -4.55 -3.71 0.32
CA ILE A 37 -4.99 -2.32 0.31
C ILE A 37 -6.47 -2.26 0.63
N LYS A 38 -6.83 -1.53 1.67
CA LYS A 38 -8.23 -1.20 1.98
C LYS A 38 -8.52 0.20 1.47
N GLY A 39 -9.52 0.31 0.60
CA GLY A 39 -9.87 1.60 0.00
C GLY A 39 -10.31 2.64 1.03
N VAL A 40 -9.59 3.76 1.11
CA VAL A 40 -9.92 4.93 1.93
C VAL A 40 -10.67 5.99 1.09
N LYS A 41 -11.34 6.94 1.75
CA LYS A 41 -12.13 7.98 1.06
C LYS A 41 -11.28 9.01 0.32
N LYS A 42 -10.13 9.38 0.90
CA LYS A 42 -9.18 10.37 0.37
C LYS A 42 -7.81 10.15 1.01
N LEU A 43 -6.77 10.59 0.31
CA LEU A 43 -5.42 10.75 0.86
C LEU A 43 -5.18 12.22 1.21
N SER A 44 -4.21 12.49 2.07
CA SER A 44 -3.66 13.83 2.30
C SER A 44 -2.44 14.06 1.42
N ALA A 45 -2.03 15.33 1.25
CA ALA A 45 -0.75 15.64 0.64
C ALA A 45 0.39 14.98 1.43
N ALA A 46 1.45 14.59 0.70
CA ALA A 46 2.65 14.04 1.32
C ALA A 46 3.34 15.12 2.18
N PRO A 47 3.69 14.83 3.45
CA PRO A 47 4.50 15.72 4.28
C PRO A 47 5.98 15.64 3.95
#